data_AF-A0A4Q7Z918-F1
#
_entry.id   AF-A0A4Q7Z918-F1
#
_cell.length_a   1.000
_cell.length_b   1.000
_cell.length_c   1.000
_cell.angle_alpha   90.00
_cell.angle_beta   90.00
_cell.angle_gamma   90.00
#
_symmetry.space_group_name_H-M   'P 1'
#
loop_
_entity.id
_entity.type
_entity.pdbx_description
1 polymer ?
#
loop_
_entity_poly.entity_id
_entity_poly.type
_entity_poly.pdbx_seq_one_letter_code
_entity_poly.pdbx_strand_id
1 'polypeptide(L)' 'MAQTVAQPTAGNPAAPATLPLKEIAPWAVFFGVLMLVLLYFVGAEQGATSVFNGTDVHEWVHDARHLLGFPCH' A
#
# COMPACT_ATOMS: atom_id res chain seq x y z
N MET A 1 -4.93 -55.24 40.85
CA MET A 1 -5.64 -53.97 40.63
C MET A 1 -4.98 -53.23 39.47
N ALA A 2 -5.57 -53.30 38.27
CA ALA A 2 -5.05 -52.66 37.07
C ALA A 2 -5.78 -51.33 36.85
N GLN A 3 -5.04 -50.25 36.68
CA GLN A 3 -5.61 -48.92 36.44
C GLN A 3 -5.43 -48.57 34.96
N THR A 4 -6.54 -48.26 34.30
CA THR A 4 -6.53 -47.75 32.92
C THR A 4 -6.30 -46.25 32.98
N VAL A 5 -5.20 -45.79 32.39
CA VAL A 5 -4.94 -44.36 32.20
C VAL A 5 -5.62 -43.94 30.90
N ALA A 6 -6.48 -42.92 30.97
CA ALA A 6 -7.07 -42.31 29.79
C ALA A 6 -5.99 -41.55 29.01
N GLN A 7 -5.88 -41.83 27.72
CA GLN A 7 -4.90 -41.19 26.84
C GLN A 7 -5.42 -39.81 26.43
N PRO A 8 -4.57 -38.75 26.44
CA PRO A 8 -5.01 -37.43 26.01
C PRO A 8 -5.41 -37.49 24.53
N THR A 9 -6.63 -37.08 24.21
CA THR A 9 -7.04 -36.88 22.83
C THR A 9 -6.27 -35.68 22.30
N ALA A 10 -5.21 -35.92 21.52
CA ALA A 10 -4.54 -34.86 20.79
C ALA A 10 -5.55 -34.28 19.79
N GLY A 11 -6.04 -33.06 20.07
CA GLY A 11 -6.88 -32.33 19.13
C GLY A 11 -6.12 -32.12 17.83
N ASN A 12 -6.80 -32.31 16.70
CA ASN A 12 -6.21 -32.09 15.39
C ASN A 12 -5.69 -30.63 15.33
N PRO A 13 -4.40 -30.38 15.04
CA PRO A 13 -3.90 -29.02 14.95
C PRO A 13 -4.68 -28.28 13.84
N ALA A 14 -5.24 -27.12 14.18
CA ALA A 14 -5.94 -26.29 13.22
C ALA A 14 -4.96 -25.85 12.13
N ALA A 15 -5.32 -26.07 10.87
CA ALA A 15 -4.51 -25.61 9.75
C ALA A 15 -4.36 -24.08 9.80
N PRO A 16 -3.18 -23.54 9.45
CA PRO A 16 -2.98 -22.09 9.40
C PRO A 16 -3.96 -21.47 8.39
N ALA A 17 -4.56 -20.35 8.77
CA ALA A 17 -5.45 -19.61 7.90
C ALA A 17 -4.70 -19.17 6.63
N THR A 18 -5.36 -19.31 5.48
CA THR A 18 -4.81 -18.87 4.18
C THR A 18 -5.20 -17.41 3.93
N LEU A 19 -4.28 -16.62 3.37
CA LEU A 19 -4.55 -15.22 3.04
C LEU A 19 -5.42 -15.16 1.76
N PRO A 20 -6.61 -14.54 1.78
CA PRO A 20 -7.51 -14.51 0.63
C PRO A 20 -7.05 -13.48 -0.41
N LEU A 21 -6.02 -13.82 -1.19
CA LEU A 21 -5.43 -12.91 -2.19
C LEU A 21 -6.45 -12.37 -3.19
N LYS A 22 -7.45 -13.17 -3.57
CA LYS A 22 -8.51 -12.77 -4.51
C LYS A 22 -9.38 -11.62 -3.97
N GLU A 23 -9.55 -11.56 -2.66
CA GLU A 23 -10.34 -10.52 -1.99
C GLU A 23 -9.52 -9.25 -1.80
N ILE A 24 -8.21 -9.39 -1.58
CA ILE A 24 -7.28 -8.27 -1.36
C ILE A 24 -6.85 -7.62 -2.68
N ALA A 25 -6.70 -8.41 -3.75
CA ALA A 25 -6.19 -7.97 -5.04
C ALA A 25 -6.85 -6.69 -5.59
N PRO A 26 -8.19 -6.54 -5.66
CA PRO A 26 -8.80 -5.33 -6.21
C PRO A 26 -8.46 -4.07 -5.40
N TRP A 27 -8.40 -4.19 -4.06
CA TRP A 27 -8.03 -3.08 -3.20
C TRP A 27 -6.54 -2.74 -3.32
N ALA A 28 -5.68 -3.76 -3.37
CA ALA A 28 -4.24 -3.56 -3.57
C ALA A 28 -3.96 -2.86 -4.90
N VAL A 29 -4.65 -3.25 -5.98
CA VAL A 29 -4.54 -2.58 -7.28
C VAL A 29 -5.05 -1.14 -7.18
N PHE A 30 -6.20 -0.90 -6.58
CA PHE A 30 -6.77 0.43 -6.43
C PHE A 30 -5.81 1.38 -5.68
N PHE A 31 -5.34 0.98 -4.50
CA PHE A 31 -4.40 1.78 -3.72
C PHE A 31 -3.02 1.88 -4.39
N GLY A 32 -2.58 0.84 -5.11
CA GLY A 32 -1.36 0.87 -5.90
C GLY A 32 -1.43 1.92 -7.01
N VAL A 33 -2.54 2.01 -7.72
CA VAL A 33 -2.76 3.05 -8.74
C VAL A 33 -2.80 4.44 -8.09
N LEU A 34 -3.54 4.61 -6.99
CA LEU A 34 -3.58 5.89 -6.26
C LEU A 34 -2.19 6.33 -5.79
N MET A 35 -1.38 5.40 -5.28
CA MET A 35 0.00 5.68 -4.88
C MET A 35 0.82 6.21 -6.06
N LEU A 36 0.73 5.57 -7.23
CA LEU A 36 1.45 6.01 -8.43
C LEU A 36 1.00 7.39 -8.88
N VAL A 37 -0.30 7.68 -8.82
CA VAL A 37 -0.84 9.02 -9.12
C VAL A 37 -0.24 10.07 -8.17
N LEU A 38 -0.24 9.80 -6.86
CA LEU A 38 0.34 10.73 -5.88
C LEU A 38 1.84 10.95 -6.11
N LEU A 39 2.59 9.88 -6.39
CA LEU A 39 4.02 9.99 -6.71
C LEU A 39 4.27 10.83 -7.97
N TYR A 40 3.41 10.70 -9.00
CA TYR A 40 3.48 11.53 -10.19
C TYR A 40 3.29 13.02 -9.87
N PHE A 41 2.22 13.36 -9.14
CA PHE A 41 1.95 14.75 -8.78
C PHE A 41 3.05 15.36 -7.93
N VAL A 42 3.59 14.62 -6.96
CA VAL A 42 4.67 15.13 -6.08
C VAL A 42 6.02 15.23 -6.82
N GLY A 43 6.32 14.28 -7.71
CA GLY A 43 7.67 14.11 -8.26
C GLY A 43 7.88 14.53 -9.72
N ALA A 44 6.85 14.47 -10.57
CA ALA A 44 6.99 14.59 -12.02
C ALA A 44 6.10 15.67 -12.66
N GLU A 45 5.16 16.24 -11.90
CA GLU A 45 4.25 17.30 -12.37
C GLU A 45 4.90 18.70 -12.37
N GLN A 46 6.23 18.73 -12.48
CA GLN A 46 7.06 19.92 -12.61
C GLN A 46 8.22 19.56 -13.56
N GLY A 47 8.22 20.05 -14.79
CA GLY A 47 9.29 19.79 -15.77
C GLY A 47 8.81 19.13 -17.07
N ALA A 48 9.69 18.39 -17.75
CA ALA A 48 9.46 17.87 -19.10
C ALA A 48 8.31 16.85 -19.22
N THR A 49 7.83 16.31 -18.10
CA THR A 49 6.75 15.31 -18.04
C THR A 49 5.43 15.85 -17.48
N SER A 50 5.32 17.17 -17.29
CA SER A 50 4.09 17.82 -16.80
C SER A 50 2.96 17.69 -17.81
N VAL A 51 1.76 17.34 -17.31
CA VAL A 51 0.54 17.25 -18.11
C VAL A 51 -0.34 18.49 -17.92
N PHE A 52 -0.31 19.13 -16.75
CA PHE A 52 -1.10 20.31 -16.43
C PHE A 52 -0.24 21.58 -16.51
N ASN A 53 -0.67 22.53 -17.34
CA ASN A 53 0.01 23.82 -17.51
C ASN A 53 -0.75 24.92 -16.75
N GLY A 54 -0.03 25.79 -16.06
CA GLY A 54 -0.60 26.96 -15.37
C GLY A 54 0.20 27.36 -14.14
N THR A 55 0.30 28.65 -13.86
CA THR A 55 1.07 29.21 -12.73
C THR A 55 0.53 28.75 -11.39
N ASP A 56 -0.80 28.70 -11.22
CA ASP A 56 -1.43 28.35 -9.95
C ASP A 56 -1.20 26.88 -9.57
N VAL A 57 -1.33 25.98 -10.56
CA VAL A 57 -1.04 24.55 -10.39
C VAL A 57 0.47 24.36 -10.18
N HIS A 58 1.29 25.14 -10.89
CA HIS A 58 2.73 25.08 -10.78
C HIS A 58 3.18 25.40 -9.35
N GLU A 59 2.73 26.53 -8.78
CA GLU A 59 3.06 26.95 -7.41
C GLU A 59 2.53 25.96 -6.36
N TRP A 60 1.29 25.49 -6.52
CA TRP A 60 0.69 24.54 -5.58
C TRP A 60 1.48 23.21 -5.50
N VAL A 61 1.83 22.63 -6.65
CA VAL A 61 2.63 21.40 -6.70
C VAL A 61 4.05 21.66 -6.20
N HIS A 62 4.64 22.78 -6.59
CA HIS A 62 5.97 23.21 -6.18
C HIS A 62 6.09 23.35 -4.65
N ASP A 63 5.08 23.90 -3.98
CA ASP A 63 5.03 24.02 -2.52
C ASP A 63 4.81 22.67 -1.83
N ALA A 64 3.96 21.80 -2.39
CA ALA A 64 3.74 20.46 -1.84
C ALA A 64 5.02 19.61 -1.83
N ARG A 65 5.84 19.67 -2.90
CA ARG A 65 7.10 18.92 -2.94
C ARG A 65 8.14 19.50 -1.98
N HIS A 66 8.16 20.81 -1.76
CA HIS A 66 8.99 21.43 -0.72
C HIS A 66 8.57 20.97 0.68
N LEU A 67 7.27 20.90 0.96
CA LEU A 67 6.75 20.42 2.24
C LEU A 67 7.15 18.95 2.50
N LEU A 68 7.23 18.15 1.45
CA LEU A 68 7.67 16.74 1.51
C LEU A 68 9.21 16.58 1.45
N GLY A 69 9.97 17.69 1.41
CA GLY A 69 11.44 17.67 1.44
C GLY A 69 12.11 17.29 0.11
N PHE A 70 11.38 17.30 -1.00
CA PHE A 70 11.94 16.99 -2.31
C PHE A 70 12.75 18.19 -2.87
N PRO A 71 13.95 17.95 -3.43
CA PRO A 71 14.80 19.01 -3.96
C PRO A 71 14.20 19.69 -5.19
N CYS A 72 14.59 20.96 -5.40
CA CYS A 72 14.00 21.92 -6.33
C CYS A 72 14.93 22.46 -7.42
N HIS A 73 15.76 21.66 -8.09
CA HIS A 73 16.67 22.17 -9.12
C HIS A 73 16.90 21.16 -10.25
#